data_AF-A0A822YRW8-F1
#
_entry.id   AF-A0A822YRW8-F1
#
_cell.length_a   1.000
_cell.length_b   1.000
_cell.length_c   1.000
_cell.angle_alpha   90.00
_cell.angle_beta   90.00
_cell.angle_gamma   90.00
#
_symmetry.space_group_name_H-M   'P 1'
#
loop_
_entity.id
_entity.type
_entity.pdbx_description
1 polymer ?
#
loop_
_entity_poly.entity_id
_entity_poly.type
_entity_poly.pdbx_seq_one_letter_code
_entity_poly.pdbx_strand_id
1 'polypeptide(L)'
;MYGRRWGVRYHKTPLSQTEDSCFQPGLSQFFSFSLLLDYTTAPPPTMSPKLRFFLVVLPFLLVSATAATKPLPLTTTGGLPKFREAPAFRNGIECPKANPSSIIHIAMTLDTTYLRGSVAGVLSVLKHASCPENIVFHFLASHRRAELRRTILTTFPYLNFQVYHFDTNLVKGKISSSIRRALDQPLNYARIYLADLLPSGIRRIIYFDSDLIVVDDVAWAHPSTATPTSPVTSTISSGSTHFSPKRFVAESRVISILA
;
A
#
# COMPACT_ATOMS: atom_id res chain seq x y z
N MET A 1 -24.29 -23.87 28.51
CA MET A 1 -23.07 -24.65 28.82
C MET A 1 -22.65 -25.44 27.59
N TYR A 2 -21.47 -25.13 27.06
CA TYR A 2 -20.50 -25.98 26.33
C TYR A 2 -19.60 -25.04 25.51
N GLY A 3 -18.60 -24.47 26.18
CA GLY A 3 -17.52 -23.74 25.53
C GLY A 3 -16.48 -24.73 25.00
N ARG A 4 -16.12 -24.61 23.72
CA ARG A 4 -14.95 -25.31 23.17
C ARG A 4 -13.80 -24.32 23.02
N ARG A 5 -12.89 -24.41 23.98
CA ARG A 5 -11.58 -23.77 24.05
C ARG A 5 -10.65 -24.43 23.03
N TRP A 6 -10.16 -23.68 22.05
CA TRP A 6 -9.07 -24.15 21.20
C TRP A 6 -7.74 -23.62 21.74
N GLY A 7 -6.91 -24.54 22.24
CA GLY A 7 -5.53 -24.28 22.64
C GLY A 7 -4.59 -24.58 21.48
N VAL A 8 -3.81 -23.59 21.05
CA VAL A 8 -2.67 -23.79 20.15
C VAL A 8 -1.46 -24.14 21.03
N ARG A 9 -0.98 -25.37 20.90
CA ARG A 9 0.16 -25.90 21.66
C ARG A 9 1.45 -25.53 20.92
N TYR A 10 2.20 -24.55 21.42
CA TYR A 10 3.55 -24.26 20.94
C TYR A 10 4.56 -25.09 21.74
N HIS A 11 5.38 -25.89 21.06
CA HIS A 11 6.55 -26.51 21.65
C HIS A 11 7.58 -25.42 21.96
N LYS A 12 7.87 -25.24 23.24
CA LYS A 12 8.84 -24.28 23.78
C LYS A 12 10.18 -25.00 23.92
N THR A 13 11.16 -24.66 23.10
CA THR A 13 12.56 -25.06 23.32
C THR A 13 13.25 -23.92 24.10
N PRO A 14 13.97 -24.18 25.19
CA PRO A 14 14.56 -23.12 26.02
C PRO A 14 15.89 -22.64 25.40
N LEU A 15 16.04 -21.33 25.23
CA LEU A 15 17.33 -20.69 25.00
C LEU A 15 17.78 -20.04 26.31
N SER A 16 18.96 -20.49 26.74
CA SER A 16 19.70 -20.07 27.92
C SER A 16 19.90 -18.57 27.98
N GLN A 17 19.63 -18.00 29.15
CA GLN A 17 20.15 -16.71 29.58
C GLN A 17 21.66 -16.82 29.83
N THR A 18 22.40 -15.82 29.39
CA THR A 18 23.58 -15.32 30.11
C THR A 18 23.61 -13.81 29.92
N GLU A 19 23.49 -13.12 31.05
CA GLU A 19 23.81 -11.70 31.24
C GLU A 19 25.32 -11.49 31.00
N ASP A 20 25.72 -10.31 30.53
CA ASP A 20 26.51 -9.40 31.37
C ASP A 20 26.96 -8.13 30.64
N SER A 21 26.88 -7.06 31.41
CA SER A 21 27.16 -5.65 31.21
C SER A 21 28.63 -5.27 31.02
N CYS A 22 28.87 -4.13 30.35
CA CYS A 22 29.88 -3.07 30.67
C CYS A 22 29.92 -2.08 29.48
N PHE A 23 30.28 -0.79 29.52
CA PHE A 23 30.80 0.17 30.50
C PHE A 23 30.92 1.51 29.71
N GLN A 24 30.69 2.68 30.32
CA GLN A 24 31.19 3.98 29.83
C GLN A 24 32.51 4.28 30.56
N PRO A 25 33.54 4.90 29.92
CA PRO A 25 33.78 6.33 30.16
C PRO A 25 34.54 7.10 29.05
N GLY A 26 34.44 8.45 29.10
CA GLY A 26 35.61 9.33 29.28
C GLY A 26 36.62 9.57 28.15
N LEU A 27 36.45 10.72 27.49
CA LEU A 27 37.43 11.79 27.16
C LEU A 27 38.94 11.52 26.96
N SER A 28 39.40 12.23 25.92
CA SER A 28 40.76 12.73 25.61
C SER A 28 41.76 11.74 25.02
N GLN A 29 42.22 12.04 23.80
CA GLN A 29 43.62 12.41 23.59
C GLN A 29 43.82 12.99 22.18
N PHE A 30 44.69 13.99 22.17
CA PHE A 30 45.16 14.79 21.06
C PHE A 30 45.94 13.93 20.06
N PHE A 31 45.74 14.18 18.76
CA PHE A 31 46.81 14.02 17.78
C PHE A 31 46.76 15.19 16.81
N SER A 32 47.54 16.22 17.13
CA SER A 32 48.13 17.11 16.14
C SER A 32 49.15 16.30 15.36
N PHE A 33 48.98 16.21 14.05
CA PHE A 33 50.10 15.96 13.14
C PHE A 33 50.08 17.05 12.07
N SER A 34 50.90 18.07 12.33
CA SER A 34 51.42 18.95 11.30
C SER A 34 52.23 18.11 10.31
N LEU A 35 51.78 18.05 9.06
CA LEU A 35 52.64 17.71 7.94
C LEU A 35 52.79 18.98 7.10
N LEU A 36 53.93 19.64 7.36
CA LEU A 36 54.60 20.53 6.42
C LEU A 36 54.74 19.77 5.10
N LEU A 37 54.11 20.27 4.04
CA LEU A 37 54.43 19.91 2.68
C LEU A 37 54.95 21.14 1.96
N ASP A 38 56.13 20.95 1.41
CA ASP A 38 57.03 21.90 0.81
C ASP A 38 56.37 22.81 -0.25
N TYR A 39 56.58 24.10 -0.08
CA TYR A 39 56.40 25.11 -1.13
C TYR A 39 57.50 24.89 -2.17
N THR A 40 57.23 24.04 -3.15
CA THR A 40 58.03 23.94 -4.37
C THR A 40 57.29 24.68 -5.49
N THR A 41 57.93 25.72 -6.00
CA THR A 41 57.48 26.54 -7.12
C THR A 41 57.46 25.70 -8.40
N ALA A 42 56.31 25.10 -8.73
CA ALA A 42 56.06 24.47 -10.02
C ALA A 42 55.25 25.43 -10.92
N PRO A 43 55.59 25.57 -12.22
CA PRO A 43 54.83 26.42 -13.14
C PRO A 43 53.41 25.87 -13.38
N PRO A 44 52.41 26.73 -13.62
CA PRO A 44 51.02 26.31 -13.69
C PRO A 44 50.80 25.33 -14.86
N PRO A 45 50.08 24.21 -14.66
CA PRO A 45 49.73 23.33 -15.76
C PRO A 45 48.79 24.07 -16.73
N THR A 46 49.14 24.04 -18.01
CA THR A 46 48.30 24.53 -19.10
C THR A 46 47.09 23.62 -19.26
N MET A 47 46.06 23.88 -18.46
CA MET A 47 44.79 23.15 -18.54
C MET A 47 44.15 23.32 -19.92
N SER A 48 43.70 22.20 -20.48
CA SER A 48 42.98 22.18 -21.76
C SER A 48 41.66 22.99 -21.68
N PRO A 49 41.26 23.68 -22.77
CA PRO A 49 40.07 24.53 -22.76
C PRO A 49 38.77 23.77 -22.44
N LYS A 50 38.73 22.46 -22.70
CA LYS A 50 37.60 21.59 -22.37
C LYS A 50 37.45 21.36 -20.86
N LEU A 51 38.55 21.29 -20.12
CA LEU A 51 38.53 21.08 -18.67
C LEU A 51 38.20 22.37 -17.91
N ARG A 52 38.62 23.53 -18.44
CA ARG A 52 38.21 24.85 -17.92
C ARG A 52 36.71 25.10 -18.11
N PHE A 53 36.14 24.68 -19.25
CA PHE A 53 34.71 24.78 -19.48
C PHE A 53 33.92 23.92 -18.48
N PHE A 54 34.35 22.69 -18.21
CA PHE A 54 33.71 21.82 -17.21
C PHE A 54 33.77 22.39 -15.78
N LEU A 55 34.91 22.98 -15.39
CA LEU A 55 35.08 23.55 -14.04
C LEU A 55 34.29 24.83 -13.78
N VAL A 56 33.96 25.60 -14.83
CA VAL A 56 33.18 26.84 -14.68
C VAL A 56 31.67 26.60 -14.89
N VAL A 57 31.29 25.68 -15.78
CA VAL A 57 29.88 25.44 -16.13
C VAL A 57 29.17 24.51 -15.13
N LEU A 58 29.88 23.55 -14.53
CA LEU A 58 29.30 22.63 -13.54
C LEU A 58 28.81 23.32 -12.24
N PRO A 59 29.54 24.28 -11.63
CA PRO A 59 29.02 25.00 -10.47
C PRO A 59 27.91 25.99 -10.85
N PHE A 60 27.88 26.53 -12.08
CA PHE A 60 26.83 27.44 -12.53
C PHE A 60 25.48 26.73 -12.74
N LEU A 61 25.49 25.44 -13.10
CA LEU A 61 24.30 24.58 -13.16
C LEU A 61 23.76 24.18 -11.77
N LEU A 62 24.62 24.06 -10.77
CA LEU A 62 24.23 23.72 -9.40
C LEU A 62 23.63 24.91 -8.62
N VAL A 63 23.98 26.16 -8.96
CA VAL A 63 23.46 27.36 -8.28
C VAL A 63 22.00 27.67 -8.66
N SER A 64 21.53 27.27 -9.85
CA SER A 64 20.12 27.44 -10.27
C SER A 64 19.13 26.48 -9.58
N ALA A 65 19.61 25.49 -8.80
CA ALA A 65 18.76 24.56 -8.06
C ALA A 65 18.30 25.08 -6.67
N THR A 66 18.67 26.30 -6.29
CA THR A 66 18.21 26.94 -5.04
C THR A 66 17.02 27.88 -5.27
N ALA A 67 16.08 27.48 -6.13
CA ALA A 67 14.79 28.14 -6.23
C ALA A 67 13.90 27.75 -5.04
N ALA A 68 13.93 28.58 -3.99
CA ALA A 68 12.86 28.81 -3.04
C ALA A 68 12.12 27.56 -2.51
N THR A 69 12.73 26.85 -1.56
CA THR A 69 11.95 26.13 -0.55
C THR A 69 11.25 27.15 0.33
N LYS A 70 10.08 27.64 -0.10
CA LYS A 70 9.12 28.20 0.86
C LYS A 70 8.80 27.07 1.83
N PRO A 71 9.11 27.17 3.14
CA PRO A 71 8.62 26.19 4.09
C PRO A 71 7.10 26.21 3.98
N LEU A 72 6.53 25.09 3.54
CA LEU A 72 5.08 24.89 3.62
C LEU A 72 4.70 25.18 5.07
N PRO A 73 3.73 26.08 5.33
CA PRO A 73 3.18 26.15 6.67
C PRO A 73 2.55 24.78 6.91
N LEU A 74 3.15 23.98 7.78
CA LEU A 74 2.54 22.77 8.34
C LEU A 74 1.42 23.24 9.27
N THR A 75 0.37 23.81 8.67
CA THR A 75 -0.90 23.99 9.31
C THR A 75 -1.59 22.64 9.16
N THR A 76 -1.23 21.69 10.02
CA THR A 76 -2.07 20.54 10.32
C THR A 76 -3.33 21.08 10.97
N THR A 77 -4.20 21.66 10.15
CA THR A 77 -5.64 21.53 10.40
C THR A 77 -5.85 20.03 10.25
N GLY A 78 -6.24 19.32 11.30
CA GLY A 78 -6.29 17.85 11.38
C GLY A 78 -7.22 17.15 10.39
N GLY A 79 -7.54 17.73 9.22
CA GLY A 79 -8.37 17.17 8.18
C GLY A 79 -7.61 16.29 7.19
N LEU A 80 -8.36 15.41 6.52
CA LEU A 80 -7.87 14.59 5.42
C LEU A 80 -7.60 15.45 4.17
N PRO A 81 -6.72 15.00 3.25
CA PRO A 81 -6.56 15.66 1.95
C PRO A 81 -7.90 15.76 1.21
N LYS A 82 -8.11 16.89 0.52
CA LYS A 82 -9.26 17.09 -0.35
C LYS A 82 -8.96 16.52 -1.74
N PHE A 83 -9.95 15.85 -2.33
CA PHE A 83 -9.87 15.32 -3.69
C PHE A 83 -10.92 15.99 -4.55
N ARG A 84 -10.65 16.05 -5.86
CA ARG A 84 -11.63 16.49 -6.85
C ARG A 84 -12.67 15.40 -7.03
N GLU A 85 -13.93 15.79 -7.14
CA GLU A 85 -15.02 14.88 -7.49
C GLU A 85 -14.74 14.19 -8.83
N ALA A 86 -14.88 12.88 -8.85
CA ALA A 86 -14.74 12.06 -10.04
C ALA A 86 -16.03 12.13 -10.89
N PRO A 87 -15.92 12.01 -12.23
CA PRO A 87 -17.10 11.95 -13.08
C PRO A 87 -17.95 10.72 -12.76
N ALA A 88 -19.21 10.73 -13.20
CA ALA A 88 -20.05 9.53 -13.16
C ALA A 88 -19.54 8.51 -14.19
N PHE A 89 -19.30 7.28 -13.73
CA PHE A 89 -18.99 6.14 -14.59
C PHE A 89 -20.25 5.29 -14.72
N ARG A 90 -20.62 4.94 -15.96
CA ARG A 90 -21.87 4.24 -16.29
C ARG A 90 -21.57 2.92 -16.99
N ASN A 91 -22.47 1.95 -16.80
CA ASN A 91 -22.41 0.70 -17.52
C ASN A 91 -22.50 0.89 -19.04
N GLY A 92 -21.72 0.12 -19.78
CA GLY A 92 -21.90 -0.06 -21.22
C GLY A 92 -23.22 -0.78 -21.56
N ILE A 93 -23.57 -0.78 -22.85
CA ILE A 93 -24.83 -1.34 -23.36
C ILE A 93 -24.95 -2.85 -23.08
N GLU A 94 -23.82 -3.56 -23.12
CA GLU A 94 -23.75 -5.02 -22.97
C GLU A 94 -23.71 -5.49 -21.50
N CYS A 95 -23.80 -4.57 -20.55
CA CYS A 95 -23.69 -4.92 -19.14
C CYS A 95 -24.90 -5.71 -18.65
N PRO A 96 -24.70 -6.84 -17.94
CA PRO A 96 -25.81 -7.55 -17.32
C PRO A 96 -26.46 -6.66 -16.27
N LYS A 97 -27.79 -6.78 -16.13
CA LYS A 97 -28.52 -6.12 -15.03
C LYS A 97 -27.90 -6.54 -13.70
N ALA A 98 -27.68 -5.56 -12.82
CA ALA A 98 -27.12 -5.78 -11.50
C ALA A 98 -27.95 -6.82 -10.72
N ASN A 99 -27.44 -8.04 -10.63
CA ASN A 99 -27.96 -9.11 -9.81
C ASN A 99 -26.82 -9.62 -8.90
N PRO A 100 -27.13 -10.34 -7.80
CA PRO A 100 -26.09 -10.82 -6.89
C PRO A 100 -25.00 -11.68 -7.56
N SER A 101 -25.31 -12.31 -8.69
CA SER A 101 -24.36 -13.11 -9.49
C SER A 101 -23.54 -12.30 -10.49
N SER A 102 -23.85 -11.03 -10.72
CA SER A 102 -23.15 -10.15 -11.66
C SER A 102 -22.35 -9.05 -10.98
N ILE A 103 -22.48 -8.95 -9.66
CA ILE A 103 -21.74 -7.97 -8.86
C ILE A 103 -20.30 -8.44 -8.66
N ILE A 104 -19.36 -7.54 -8.94
CA ILE A 104 -17.95 -7.72 -8.60
C ILE A 104 -17.69 -7.02 -7.28
N HIS A 105 -17.33 -7.79 -6.26
CA HIS A 105 -16.95 -7.26 -4.96
C HIS A 105 -15.44 -7.02 -4.93
N ILE A 106 -15.05 -5.81 -4.53
CA ILE A 106 -13.64 -5.43 -4.32
C ILE A 106 -13.49 -4.98 -2.87
N ALA A 107 -12.55 -5.56 -2.13
CA ALA A 107 -12.14 -5.09 -0.81
C ALA A 107 -10.83 -4.33 -0.88
N MET A 108 -10.69 -3.32 -0.04
CA MET A 108 -9.51 -2.49 0.03
C MET A 108 -9.38 -1.88 1.42
N THR A 109 -8.16 -1.66 1.91
CA THR A 109 -7.94 -0.89 3.14
C THR A 109 -8.06 0.61 2.88
N LEU A 110 -8.52 1.33 3.89
CA LEU A 110 -8.67 2.78 3.84
C LEU A 110 -8.09 3.38 5.13
N ASP A 111 -6.97 4.09 4.98
CA ASP A 111 -6.29 4.80 6.06
C ASP A 111 -5.79 6.16 5.58
N THR A 112 -5.37 7.00 6.52
CA THR A 112 -4.99 8.39 6.21
C THR A 112 -3.66 8.51 5.47
N THR A 113 -2.76 7.54 5.67
CA THR A 113 -1.41 7.54 5.11
C THR A 113 -1.44 7.18 3.63
N TYR A 114 -2.24 6.17 3.28
CA TYR A 114 -2.36 5.63 1.93
C TYR A 114 -3.63 6.08 1.18
N LEU A 115 -4.42 7.00 1.76
CA LEU A 115 -5.67 7.51 1.18
C LEU A 115 -5.54 7.96 -0.27
N ARG A 116 -4.43 8.61 -0.64
CA ARG A 116 -4.18 9.04 -2.03
C ARG A 116 -4.09 7.85 -2.99
N GLY A 117 -3.40 6.80 -2.55
CA GLY A 117 -3.29 5.55 -3.29
C GLY A 117 -4.63 4.83 -3.40
N SER A 118 -5.39 4.74 -2.31
CA SER A 118 -6.75 4.16 -2.34
C SER A 118 -7.69 4.90 -3.29
N VAL A 119 -7.66 6.25 -3.28
CA VAL A 119 -8.45 7.06 -4.22
C VAL A 119 -8.01 6.83 -5.66
N ALA A 120 -6.70 6.79 -5.94
CA ALA A 120 -6.19 6.52 -7.28
C ALA A 120 -6.58 5.12 -7.77
N GLY A 121 -6.48 4.10 -6.90
CA GLY A 121 -6.88 2.72 -7.17
C GLY A 121 -8.36 2.61 -7.53
N VAL A 122 -9.25 3.20 -6.73
CA VAL A 122 -10.70 3.25 -7.02
C VAL A 122 -10.97 3.90 -8.37
N LEU A 123 -10.36 5.07 -8.62
CA LEU A 123 -10.53 5.77 -9.90
C LEU A 123 -10.03 4.92 -11.08
N SER A 124 -8.92 4.21 -10.91
CA SER A 124 -8.34 3.36 -11.95
C SER A 124 -9.26 2.20 -12.32
N VAL A 125 -9.90 1.56 -11.34
CA VAL A 125 -10.91 0.51 -11.59
C VAL A 125 -12.09 1.08 -12.36
N LEU A 126 -12.67 2.19 -11.89
CA LEU A 126 -13.85 2.78 -12.52
C LEU A 126 -13.58 3.22 -13.96
N LYS A 127 -12.35 3.67 -14.26
CA LYS A 127 -11.95 4.08 -15.61
C LYS A 127 -11.80 2.94 -16.59
N HIS A 128 -11.42 1.75 -16.14
CA HIS A 128 -11.13 0.61 -17.02
C HIS A 128 -12.20 -0.48 -17.00
N ALA A 129 -13.16 -0.43 -16.07
CA ALA A 129 -14.25 -1.38 -16.01
C ALA A 129 -15.29 -1.13 -17.13
N SER A 130 -15.72 -2.19 -17.83
CA SER A 130 -16.84 -2.10 -18.79
C SER A 130 -18.18 -1.85 -18.09
N CYS A 131 -18.34 -2.38 -16.87
CA CYS A 131 -19.58 -2.30 -16.09
C CYS A 131 -19.32 -1.74 -14.67
N PRO A 132 -18.94 -0.45 -14.54
CA PRO A 132 -18.55 0.15 -13.26
C PRO A 132 -19.68 0.18 -12.23
N GLU A 133 -20.96 0.24 -12.64
CA GLU A 133 -22.11 0.26 -11.73
C GLU A 133 -22.38 -1.13 -11.11
N ASN A 134 -21.80 -2.19 -11.68
CA ASN A 134 -21.87 -3.55 -11.15
C ASN A 134 -20.71 -3.85 -10.17
N ILE A 135 -19.91 -2.87 -9.79
CA ILE A 135 -18.80 -3.02 -8.85
C ILE A 135 -19.20 -2.46 -7.48
N VAL A 136 -18.95 -3.23 -6.42
CA VAL A 136 -19.16 -2.80 -5.03
C VAL A 136 -17.84 -2.83 -4.27
N PHE A 137 -17.49 -1.68 -3.69
CA PHE A 137 -16.29 -1.55 -2.88
C PHE A 137 -16.58 -1.78 -1.39
N HIS A 138 -15.72 -2.56 -0.74
CA HIS A 138 -15.76 -2.88 0.67
C HIS A 138 -14.48 -2.37 1.34
N PHE A 139 -14.55 -1.17 1.91
CA PHE A 139 -13.40 -0.56 2.56
C PHE A 139 -13.24 -1.04 4.00
N LEU A 140 -12.01 -1.35 4.40
CA LEU A 140 -11.66 -1.68 5.79
C LEU A 140 -10.90 -0.52 6.41
N ALA A 141 -11.41 0.02 7.53
CA ALA A 141 -10.78 1.13 8.23
C ALA A 141 -10.72 0.88 9.74
N SER A 142 -9.57 1.14 10.36
CA SER A 142 -9.41 1.03 11.82
C SER A 142 -9.74 2.32 12.56
N HIS A 143 -9.38 3.48 12.00
CA HIS A 143 -9.51 4.79 12.63
C HIS A 143 -10.12 5.81 11.67
N ARG A 144 -10.64 6.93 12.19
CA ARG A 144 -11.21 8.06 11.40
C ARG A 144 -12.23 7.66 10.34
N ARG A 145 -12.99 6.57 10.59
CA ARG A 145 -13.92 5.95 9.64
C ARG A 145 -14.94 6.93 9.06
N ALA A 146 -15.50 7.81 9.88
CA ALA A 146 -16.49 8.79 9.44
C ALA A 146 -15.89 9.81 8.45
N GLU A 147 -14.68 10.28 8.74
CA GLU A 147 -13.97 11.24 7.89
C GLU A 147 -13.55 10.59 6.57
N LEU A 148 -13.00 9.37 6.63
CA LEU A 148 -12.63 8.59 5.45
C LEU A 148 -13.85 8.29 4.57
N ARG A 149 -14.96 7.87 5.17
CA ARG A 149 -16.24 7.67 4.46
C ARG A 149 -16.69 8.96 3.78
N ARG A 150 -16.63 10.10 4.48
CA ARG A 150 -16.99 11.40 3.88
C ARG A 150 -16.10 11.72 2.69
N THR A 151 -14.80 11.51 2.80
CA THR A 151 -13.86 11.73 1.69
C THR A 151 -14.23 10.88 0.47
N ILE A 152 -14.52 9.58 0.65
CA ILE A 152 -14.94 8.72 -0.46
C ILE A 152 -16.27 9.19 -1.05
N LEU A 153 -17.27 9.55 -0.23
CA LEU A 153 -18.55 10.08 -0.72
C LEU A 153 -18.37 11.35 -1.56
N THR A 154 -17.53 12.29 -1.12
CA THR A 154 -17.30 13.54 -1.85
C THR A 154 -16.44 13.36 -3.09
N THR A 155 -15.60 12.32 -3.12
CA THR A 155 -14.72 12.04 -4.26
C THR A 155 -15.41 11.20 -5.31
N PHE A 156 -16.22 10.22 -4.91
CA PHE A 156 -16.93 9.29 -5.77
C PHE A 156 -18.40 9.19 -5.38
N PRO A 157 -19.22 10.22 -5.68
CA PRO A 157 -20.60 10.30 -5.21
C PRO A 157 -21.51 9.19 -5.76
N TYR A 158 -21.14 8.59 -6.89
CA TYR A 158 -21.89 7.51 -7.55
C TYR A 158 -21.35 6.11 -7.21
N LEU A 159 -20.32 6.01 -6.37
CA LEU A 159 -19.72 4.73 -6.01
C LEU A 159 -20.63 3.92 -5.08
N ASN A 160 -20.87 2.66 -5.41
CA ASN A 160 -21.48 1.73 -4.47
C ASN A 160 -20.41 1.19 -3.51
N PHE A 161 -20.49 1.57 -2.23
CA PHE A 161 -19.51 1.10 -1.26
C PHE A 161 -20.02 1.00 0.18
N GLN A 162 -19.32 0.18 0.95
CA GLN A 162 -19.47 0.08 2.41
C GLN A 162 -18.10 0.25 3.10
N VAL A 163 -18.12 0.73 4.34
CA VAL A 163 -16.90 0.89 5.15
C VAL A 163 -17.06 0.13 6.47
N TYR A 164 -16.27 -0.92 6.62
CA TYR A 164 -16.24 -1.79 7.79
C TYR A 164 -15.16 -1.36 8.76
N HIS A 165 -15.45 -1.53 10.06
CA HIS A 165 -14.47 -1.29 11.09
C HIS A 165 -13.58 -2.52 11.26
N PHE A 166 -12.26 -2.32 11.19
CA PHE A 166 -11.29 -3.35 11.56
C PHE A 166 -10.85 -3.16 13.01
N ASP A 167 -11.19 -4.13 13.87
CA ASP A 167 -10.75 -4.13 15.26
C ASP A 167 -9.26 -4.51 15.36
N THR A 168 -8.44 -3.52 15.67
CA THR A 168 -6.98 -3.68 15.82
C THR A 168 -6.58 -4.66 16.94
N ASN A 169 -7.45 -4.91 17.92
CA ASN A 169 -7.16 -5.82 19.03
C ASN A 169 -7.01 -7.27 18.56
N LEU A 170 -7.59 -7.63 17.41
CA LEU A 170 -7.46 -8.97 16.80
C LEU A 170 -6.00 -9.37 16.51
N VAL A 171 -5.12 -8.36 16.31
CA VAL A 171 -3.72 -8.56 15.91
C VAL A 171 -2.72 -7.90 16.84
N LYS A 172 -3.14 -6.97 17.71
CA LYS A 172 -2.26 -6.20 18.61
C LYS A 172 -1.31 -7.06 19.46
N GLY A 173 -1.73 -8.24 19.88
CA GLY A 173 -0.90 -9.19 20.65
C GLY A 173 -0.25 -10.31 19.82
N LYS A 174 -0.49 -10.33 18.51
CA LYS A 174 0.05 -11.34 17.56
C LYS A 174 1.18 -10.79 16.70
N ILE A 175 1.28 -9.46 16.62
CA ILE A 175 2.38 -8.77 15.96
C ILE A 175 3.50 -8.65 16.98
N SER A 176 4.55 -9.46 16.83
CA SER A 176 5.79 -9.22 17.55
C SER A 176 6.41 -7.92 17.03
N SER A 177 6.92 -7.06 17.92
CA SER A 177 7.57 -5.81 17.53
C SER A 177 8.66 -6.11 16.51
N SER A 178 8.47 -5.66 15.26
CA SER A 178 9.43 -5.95 14.21
C SER A 178 10.39 -4.77 14.02
N ILE A 179 11.59 -5.03 13.49
CA ILE A 179 12.53 -3.97 13.10
C ILE A 179 11.91 -3.04 12.04
N ARG A 180 10.89 -3.52 11.30
CA ARG A 180 10.18 -2.76 10.28
C ARG A 180 8.87 -2.22 10.84
N ARG A 181 8.86 -0.94 11.22
CA ARG A 181 7.65 -0.21 11.67
C ARG A 181 6.43 -0.35 10.73
N ALA A 182 6.65 -0.66 9.46
CA ALA A 182 5.59 -0.92 8.48
C ALA A 182 4.79 -2.21 8.74
N LEU A 183 5.37 -3.22 9.40
CA LEU A 183 4.65 -4.44 9.80
C LEU A 183 3.88 -4.26 11.12
N ASP A 184 4.06 -3.13 11.80
CA ASP A 184 3.41 -2.89 13.09
C ASP A 184 2.02 -2.27 12.93
N GLN A 185 1.62 -1.88 11.71
CA GLN A 185 0.29 -1.33 11.44
C GLN A 185 -0.77 -2.44 11.39
N PRO A 186 -1.73 -2.47 12.34
CA PRO A 186 -2.73 -3.54 12.40
C PRO A 186 -3.53 -3.72 11.12
N LEU A 187 -3.80 -2.63 10.39
CA LEU A 187 -4.63 -2.63 9.19
C LEU A 187 -4.00 -3.45 8.05
N ASN A 188 -2.68 -3.66 8.04
CA ASN A 188 -1.99 -4.49 7.04
C ASN A 188 -2.36 -5.97 7.14
N TYR A 189 -2.89 -6.40 8.30
CA TYR A 189 -3.37 -7.76 8.51
C TYR A 189 -4.88 -7.92 8.26
N ALA A 190 -5.59 -6.83 7.95
CA ALA A 190 -7.04 -6.85 7.78
C ALA A 190 -7.49 -7.83 6.67
N ARG A 191 -6.68 -8.00 5.63
CA ARG A 191 -6.94 -8.97 4.54
C ARG A 191 -7.15 -10.41 5.02
N ILE A 192 -6.54 -10.79 6.14
CA ILE A 192 -6.66 -12.13 6.72
C ILE A 192 -8.04 -12.34 7.34
N TYR A 193 -8.65 -11.28 7.85
CA TYR A 193 -9.95 -11.31 8.55
C TYR A 193 -11.12 -10.96 7.62
N LEU A 194 -10.90 -10.93 6.30
CA LEU A 194 -11.89 -10.46 5.34
C LEU A 194 -13.18 -11.30 5.34
N ALA A 195 -13.06 -12.62 5.56
CA ALA A 195 -14.21 -13.52 5.65
C ALA A 195 -15.12 -13.19 6.85
N ASP A 196 -14.52 -12.78 7.97
CA ASP A 196 -15.22 -12.45 9.22
C ASP A 196 -15.85 -11.04 9.17
N LEU A 197 -15.21 -10.11 8.46
CA LEU A 197 -15.64 -8.70 8.39
C LEU A 197 -16.80 -8.48 7.41
N LEU A 198 -16.94 -9.34 6.41
CA LEU A 198 -17.89 -9.15 5.31
C LEU A 198 -19.19 -9.93 5.49
N PRO A 199 -20.33 -9.40 4.99
CA PRO A 199 -21.61 -10.10 5.01
C PRO A 199 -21.54 -11.51 4.40
N SER A 200 -22.23 -12.48 5.01
CA SER A 200 -22.28 -13.89 4.56
C SER A 200 -22.78 -14.11 3.14
N GLY A 201 -23.52 -13.15 2.57
CA GLY A 201 -23.96 -13.19 1.19
C GLY A 201 -22.83 -13.05 0.15
N ILE A 202 -21.65 -12.55 0.54
CA ILE A 202 -20.54 -12.32 -0.38
C ILE A 202 -19.72 -13.60 -0.53
N ARG A 203 -19.89 -14.31 -1.65
CA ARG A 203 -19.20 -15.58 -1.93
C ARG A 203 -17.83 -15.42 -2.58
N ARG A 204 -17.62 -14.33 -3.31
CA ARG A 204 -16.36 -14.04 -3.99
C ARG A 204 -15.99 -12.58 -3.80
N ILE A 205 -14.72 -12.32 -3.55
CA ILE A 205 -14.20 -10.96 -3.45
C ILE A 205 -12.75 -10.89 -3.94
N ILE A 206 -12.39 -9.77 -4.54
CA ILE A 206 -11.00 -9.43 -4.86
C ILE A 206 -10.49 -8.44 -3.82
N TYR A 207 -9.32 -8.67 -3.26
CA TYR A 207 -8.68 -7.74 -2.34
C TYR A 207 -7.59 -6.97 -3.08
N PHE A 208 -7.61 -5.63 -2.97
CA PHE A 208 -6.63 -4.71 -3.53
C PHE A 208 -5.86 -4.00 -2.42
N ASP A 209 -4.55 -3.91 -2.60
CA ASP A 209 -3.71 -3.01 -1.80
C ASP A 209 -3.76 -1.57 -2.33
N SER A 210 -3.39 -0.63 -1.46
CA SER A 210 -3.48 0.81 -1.72
C SER A 210 -2.46 1.39 -2.69
N ASP A 211 -1.50 0.59 -3.11
CA ASP A 211 -0.46 0.91 -4.08
C ASP A 211 -0.73 0.34 -5.48
N LEU A 212 -1.89 -0.28 -5.70
CA LEU A 212 -2.27 -0.85 -6.98
C LEU A 212 -3.01 0.16 -7.86
N ILE A 213 -2.66 0.16 -9.15
CA ILE A 213 -3.38 0.87 -10.22
C ILE A 213 -3.79 -0.16 -11.26
N VAL A 214 -5.09 -0.20 -11.56
CA VAL A 214 -5.67 -1.09 -12.57
C VAL A 214 -5.63 -0.41 -13.93
N VAL A 215 -5.19 -1.17 -14.93
CA VAL A 215 -5.04 -0.71 -16.32
C VAL A 215 -5.92 -1.49 -17.31
N ASP A 216 -6.68 -2.47 -16.82
CA ASP A 216 -7.56 -3.33 -17.64
C ASP A 216 -8.84 -3.70 -16.88
N ASP A 217 -9.81 -4.29 -17.57
CA ASP A 217 -11.10 -4.64 -17.00
C ASP A 217 -10.99 -5.72 -15.92
N VAL A 218 -11.68 -5.50 -14.80
CA VAL A 218 -11.80 -6.46 -13.69
C VAL A 218 -12.87 -7.53 -13.94
N ALA A 219 -13.52 -7.52 -15.12
CA ALA A 219 -14.53 -8.51 -15.53
C ALA A 219 -14.05 -9.97 -15.44
N TRP A 220 -12.74 -10.23 -15.49
CA TRP A 220 -12.17 -11.57 -15.27
C TRP A 220 -12.60 -12.17 -13.92
N ALA A 221 -12.91 -11.34 -12.92
CA ALA A 221 -13.34 -11.78 -11.60
C ALA A 221 -14.82 -12.15 -11.50
N HIS A 222 -15.60 -11.91 -12.56
CA HIS A 222 -17.04 -12.11 -12.60
C HIS A 222 -17.43 -13.56 -12.23
N PRO A 223 -18.53 -13.79 -11.48
CA PRO A 223 -18.96 -15.14 -11.10
C PRO A 223 -19.08 -16.13 -12.25
N SER A 224 -19.60 -15.70 -13.41
CA SER A 224 -19.80 -16.55 -14.60
C SER A 224 -18.52 -16.92 -15.36
N THR A 225 -17.42 -16.19 -15.21
CA THR A 225 -16.13 -16.55 -15.84
C THR A 225 -15.39 -17.64 -15.07
N ALA A 226 -15.86 -17.98 -13.86
CA ALA A 226 -15.26 -19.02 -13.05
C ALA A 226 -15.96 -20.36 -13.29
N THR A 227 -15.24 -21.29 -13.90
CA THR A 227 -15.63 -22.70 -13.93
C THR A 227 -15.71 -23.27 -12.50
N PRO A 228 -16.79 -23.99 -12.12
CA PRO A 228 -16.96 -24.50 -10.76
C PRO A 228 -15.98 -25.62 -10.35
N THR A 229 -15.29 -26.26 -11.28
CA THR A 229 -14.51 -27.49 -11.00
C THR A 229 -13.32 -27.65 -11.95
N SER A 230 -12.22 -26.94 -11.72
CA SER A 230 -10.84 -27.31 -12.07
C SER A 230 -9.90 -26.13 -11.78
N PRO A 231 -8.62 -26.38 -11.46
CA PRO A 231 -7.65 -25.30 -11.34
C PRO A 231 -7.53 -24.65 -12.72
N VAL A 232 -8.03 -23.41 -12.85
CA VAL A 232 -7.73 -22.57 -14.01
C VAL A 232 -6.26 -22.17 -13.86
N THR A 233 -5.38 -23.08 -14.27
CA THR A 233 -4.08 -22.71 -14.79
C THR A 233 -4.37 -22.10 -16.15
N SER A 234 -4.64 -20.80 -16.20
CA SER A 234 -4.43 -20.07 -17.45
C SER A 234 -2.93 -20.05 -17.68
N THR A 235 -2.45 -21.01 -18.47
CA THR A 235 -1.08 -21.03 -19.01
C THR A 235 -0.93 -19.79 -19.88
N ILE A 236 -0.38 -18.71 -19.33
CA ILE A 236 0.05 -17.56 -20.12
C ILE A 236 1.43 -17.91 -20.68
N SER A 237 1.51 -18.06 -22.00
CA SER A 237 2.79 -18.24 -22.70
C SER A 237 3.68 -17.02 -22.46
N SER A 238 4.93 -17.30 -22.08
CA SER A 238 6.04 -16.39 -21.83
C SER A 238 5.99 -15.09 -22.64
N GLY A 239 5.82 -13.95 -21.95
CA GLY A 239 5.93 -12.61 -22.53
C GLY A 239 5.19 -11.49 -21.80
N SER A 240 4.28 -11.79 -20.87
CA SER A 240 3.40 -10.78 -20.26
C SER A 240 3.79 -10.44 -18.82
N THR A 241 3.99 -9.14 -18.53
CA THR A 241 4.06 -8.57 -17.17
C THR A 241 2.67 -8.55 -16.51
N HIS A 242 1.97 -9.68 -16.53
CA HIS A 242 0.61 -9.80 -16.02
C HIS A 242 0.65 -10.35 -14.60
N PHE A 243 0.16 -9.55 -13.65
CA PHE A 243 0.05 -9.94 -12.27
C PHE A 243 -1.04 -11.02 -12.12
N SER A 244 -0.68 -12.21 -11.61
CA SER A 244 -1.63 -13.31 -11.39
C SER A 244 -2.18 -13.30 -9.97
N PRO A 245 -3.52 -13.26 -9.79
CA PRO A 245 -4.15 -13.27 -8.47
C PRO A 245 -3.88 -14.57 -7.70
N LYS A 246 -3.55 -14.46 -6.40
CA LYS A 246 -3.50 -15.63 -5.50
C LYS A 246 -4.88 -15.87 -4.91
N ARG A 247 -5.43 -17.08 -5.12
CA ARG A 247 -6.77 -17.47 -4.66
C ARG A 247 -6.69 -18.21 -3.31
N PHE A 248 -7.42 -17.73 -2.32
CA PHE A 248 -7.61 -18.34 -1.01
C PHE A 248 -9.08 -18.74 -0.83
N VAL A 249 -9.33 -19.88 -0.17
CA VAL A 249 -10.70 -20.33 0.16
C VAL A 249 -10.86 -20.28 1.67
N ALA A 250 -11.64 -19.32 2.16
CA ALA A 250 -12.02 -19.20 3.57
C ALA A 250 -13.49 -19.61 3.71
N GLU A 251 -13.74 -20.76 4.34
CA GLU A 251 -15.07 -21.24 4.77
C GLU A 251 -16.22 -20.99 3.76
N SER A 252 -16.02 -21.48 2.53
CA SER A 252 -16.91 -21.34 1.35
C SER A 252 -16.87 -20.02 0.58
N ARG A 253 -16.00 -19.07 0.94
CA ARG A 253 -15.74 -17.85 0.18
C ARG A 253 -14.40 -17.89 -0.54
N VAL A 254 -14.40 -17.44 -1.79
CA VAL A 254 -13.21 -17.32 -2.62
C VAL A 254 -12.68 -15.88 -2.52
N ILE A 255 -11.49 -15.73 -1.97
CA ILE A 255 -10.79 -14.45 -1.88
C ILE A 255 -9.62 -14.48 -2.86
N SER A 256 -9.65 -13.62 -3.87
CA SER A 256 -8.50 -13.40 -4.75
C SER A 256 -7.72 -12.19 -4.24
N ILE A 257 -6.44 -12.37 -3.90
CA ILE A 257 -5.59 -11.28 -3.41
C ILE A 257 -4.69 -10.81 -4.55
N LEU A 258 -4.75 -9.51 -4.84
CA LEU A 258 -3.78 -8.80 -5.67
C LEU A 258 -2.85 -8.00 -4.75
N ALA A 259 -1.53 -8.17 -4.91
CA ALA A 259 -0.49 -7.57 -4.08
C ALA A 259 0.84 -7.45 -4.84
#